data_AF-A0A6A4CSP4-F1
#
_entry.id   AF-A0A6A4CSP4-F1
#
_cell.length_a   1.000
_cell.length_b   1.000
_cell.length_c   1.000
_cell.angle_alpha   90.00
_cell.angle_beta   90.00
_cell.angle_gamma   90.00
#
_symmetry.space_group_name_H-M   'P 1'
#
loop_
_entity.id
_entity.type
_entity.pdbx_description
1 polymer ?
#
loop_
_entity_poly.entity_id
_entity_poly.type
_entity_poly.pdbx_seq_one_letter_code
_entity_poly.pdbx_strand_id
1 'polypeptide(L)'
;MIKEAELDPKADGQIPILAQDYLDGDSICKGEPVYVAALVKRGTTDVDMDENVHIMYGHPIDGLVAHVDLTNRKLLKLVDTDHTHIPMESGDYLDPKVTGTMHNCMKPQHIKQPGGLTLHDISSSDRGRKRKILNRASVSAEMVGCDCLGSIHYLDATVVDDFYEPFVIKNATFMYEEDFGTLWKHTDVLASPPTGTMRRQHRFVVSFFVTVGNYRYGFYWYFYLDGRDELDCGHGYQMDCGHDYQMDD
;
A
#
# COMPACT_ATOMS: atom_id res chain seq x y z
N MET A 1 13.24 -28.28 5.80
CA MET A 1 14.63 -28.35 6.30
C MET A 1 15.26 -27.02 5.91
N ILE A 2 15.56 -26.16 6.88
CA ILE A 2 16.22 -24.88 6.61
C ILE A 2 17.69 -25.22 6.35
N LYS A 3 18.26 -24.71 5.26
CA LYS A 3 19.68 -24.83 4.96
C LYS A 3 20.33 -23.49 5.24
N GLU A 4 21.34 -23.48 6.09
CA GLU A 4 22.22 -22.33 6.23
C GLU A 4 23.17 -22.30 5.04
N ALA A 5 23.33 -21.11 4.46
CA ALA A 5 24.27 -20.84 3.40
C ALA A 5 24.87 -19.46 3.64
N GLU A 6 26.18 -19.35 3.54
CA GLU A 6 26.87 -18.06 3.47
C GLU A 6 26.70 -17.52 2.05
N LEU A 7 26.33 -16.25 1.94
CA LEU A 7 26.09 -15.57 0.65
C LEU A 7 27.28 -14.65 0.33
N ASP A 8 27.69 -14.60 -0.93
CA ASP A 8 28.62 -13.58 -1.44
C ASP A 8 27.79 -12.45 -2.08
N PRO A 9 27.71 -11.26 -1.45
CA PRO A 9 26.87 -10.17 -1.97
C PRO A 9 27.24 -9.70 -3.38
N LYS A 10 28.46 -9.99 -3.87
CA LYS A 10 28.87 -9.67 -5.25
C LYS A 10 28.31 -10.65 -6.28
N ALA A 11 28.14 -11.91 -5.91
CA ALA A 11 27.66 -12.96 -6.80
C ALA A 11 26.16 -13.21 -6.64
N ASP A 12 25.67 -13.18 -5.39
CA ASP A 12 24.31 -13.57 -5.02
C ASP A 12 23.35 -12.37 -4.91
N GLY A 13 23.90 -11.15 -4.89
CA GLY A 13 23.15 -9.92 -4.67
C GLY A 13 23.07 -9.49 -3.21
N GLN A 14 22.58 -8.28 -2.98
CA GLN A 14 22.40 -7.73 -1.64
C GLN A 14 21.10 -8.27 -1.00
N ILE A 15 21.06 -8.26 0.33
CA ILE A 15 19.82 -8.53 1.07
C ILE A 15 18.76 -7.44 0.81
N PRO A 16 17.46 -7.72 1.04
CA PRO A 16 16.43 -6.70 1.01
C PRO A 16 16.73 -5.54 1.98
N ILE A 17 16.28 -4.35 1.62
CA ILE A 17 16.36 -3.15 2.47
C ILE A 17 15.56 -3.39 3.74
N LEU A 18 16.16 -3.07 4.88
CA LEU A 18 15.59 -3.15 6.22
C LEU A 18 14.95 -1.82 6.64
N ALA A 19 14.10 -1.83 7.66
CA ALA A 19 13.45 -0.59 8.11
C ALA A 19 14.47 0.41 8.70
N GLN A 20 15.48 -0.09 9.40
CA GLN A 20 16.56 0.69 9.99
C GLN A 20 17.46 1.35 8.93
N ASP A 21 17.57 0.77 7.73
CA ASP A 21 18.40 1.31 6.64
C ASP A 21 17.95 2.71 6.22
N TYR A 22 16.64 3.02 6.32
CA TYR A 22 16.08 4.35 6.04
C TYR A 22 16.61 5.40 7.02
N LEU A 23 16.62 5.07 8.31
CA LEU A 23 17.11 5.97 9.36
C LEU A 23 18.63 6.10 9.29
N ASP A 24 19.32 5.00 9.00
CA ASP A 24 20.77 4.99 8.89
C ASP A 24 21.25 5.84 7.71
N GLY A 25 20.61 5.72 6.54
CA GLY A 25 20.93 6.53 5.37
C GLY A 25 20.83 8.02 5.63
N ASP A 26 19.76 8.48 6.29
CA ASP A 26 19.57 9.88 6.68
C ASP A 26 20.65 10.33 7.67
N SER A 27 20.89 9.53 8.73
CA SER A 27 21.87 9.86 9.77
C SER A 27 23.31 9.96 9.24
N ILE A 28 23.69 9.08 8.29
CA ILE A 28 25.02 9.11 7.67
C ILE A 28 25.17 10.38 6.84
N CYS A 29 24.18 10.72 6.01
CA CYS A 29 24.22 11.93 5.19
C CYS A 29 24.34 13.19 6.06
N LYS A 30 23.49 13.32 7.09
CA LYS A 30 23.49 14.48 7.99
C LYS A 30 24.74 14.56 8.87
N GLY A 31 25.46 13.45 9.06
CA GLY A 31 26.77 13.44 9.74
C GLY A 31 27.92 14.02 8.92
N GLU A 32 27.74 14.20 7.60
CA GLU A 32 28.82 14.60 6.69
C GLU A 32 28.81 16.12 6.42
N PRO A 33 29.87 16.87 6.81
CA PRO A 33 29.89 18.32 6.67
C PRO A 33 29.65 18.84 5.25
N VAL A 34 30.05 18.07 4.24
CA VAL A 34 29.85 18.42 2.82
C VAL A 34 28.39 18.34 2.40
N TYR A 35 27.63 17.39 2.94
CA TYR A 35 26.20 17.27 2.69
C TYR A 35 25.45 18.40 3.41
N VAL A 36 25.80 18.66 4.67
CA VAL A 36 25.22 19.77 5.45
C VAL A 36 25.49 21.13 4.78
N ALA A 37 26.70 21.35 4.26
CA ALA A 37 27.00 22.58 3.51
C ALA A 37 26.14 22.73 2.25
N ALA A 38 25.84 21.63 1.56
CA ALA A 38 24.95 21.61 0.40
C ALA A 38 23.49 21.95 0.77
N LEU A 39 23.02 21.52 1.95
CA LEU A 39 21.73 21.95 2.49
C LEU A 39 21.74 23.45 2.83
N VAL A 40 22.76 23.93 3.56
CA VAL A 40 22.90 25.35 3.96
C VAL A 40 22.86 26.27 2.75
N LYS A 41 23.53 25.87 1.65
CA LYS A 41 23.51 26.60 0.37
C LYS A 41 22.09 26.84 -0.17
N ARG A 42 21.15 25.95 0.17
CA ARG A 42 19.74 25.97 -0.24
C ARG A 42 18.83 26.60 0.81
N GLY A 43 19.41 27.15 1.88
CA GLY A 43 18.68 27.85 2.93
C GLY A 43 18.02 26.91 3.96
N THR A 44 18.41 25.64 4.01
CA THR A 44 17.93 24.67 4.99
C THR A 44 19.10 23.98 5.71
N THR A 45 18.99 23.75 7.01
CA THR A 45 19.95 22.94 7.80
C THR A 45 19.30 21.69 8.36
N ASP A 46 17.97 21.72 8.46
CA ASP A 46 17.11 20.68 8.98
C ASP A 46 16.04 20.42 7.92
N VAL A 47 16.14 19.26 7.29
CA VAL A 47 14.94 18.45 7.11
C VAL A 47 14.76 17.70 8.41
N ASP A 48 14.47 18.44 9.48
CA ASP A 48 13.93 17.82 10.68
C ASP A 48 12.64 17.18 10.24
N MET A 49 12.56 15.87 10.49
CA MET A 49 11.33 15.12 10.34
C MET A 49 10.39 15.54 11.47
N ASP A 50 10.06 16.84 11.56
CA ASP A 50 8.91 17.28 12.32
C ASP A 50 7.71 16.48 11.79
N GLU A 51 6.78 16.18 12.70
CA GLU A 51 5.76 15.11 12.68
C GLU A 51 4.85 15.03 11.41
N ASN A 52 5.08 15.84 10.40
CA ASN A 52 4.35 15.95 9.15
C ASN A 52 5.12 15.37 7.95
N VAL A 53 5.36 14.05 7.94
CA VAL A 53 5.98 13.35 6.79
C VAL A 53 5.20 13.59 5.48
N HIS A 54 3.92 13.92 5.57
CA HIS A 54 3.03 14.20 4.44
C HIS A 54 3.46 15.39 3.56
N ILE A 55 4.16 16.39 4.11
CA ILE A 55 4.53 17.59 3.36
C ILE A 55 5.85 17.47 2.62
N MET A 56 6.71 16.51 3.00
CA MET A 56 8.09 16.45 2.52
C MET A 56 8.18 16.19 1.01
N TYR A 57 7.26 15.39 0.47
CA TYR A 57 7.19 15.13 -0.96
C TYR A 57 6.83 16.39 -1.79
N GLY A 58 6.28 17.44 -1.16
CA GLY A 58 6.05 18.75 -1.78
C GLY A 58 7.26 19.67 -1.82
N HIS A 59 8.36 19.31 -1.15
CA HIS A 59 9.57 20.14 -1.03
C HIS A 59 10.84 19.40 -1.49
N PRO A 60 10.88 18.86 -2.73
CA PRO A 60 12.04 18.11 -3.20
C PRO A 60 13.30 18.99 -3.28
N ILE A 61 14.43 18.46 -2.81
CA ILE A 61 15.75 19.06 -2.99
C ILE A 61 16.38 18.47 -4.24
N ASP A 62 16.11 19.07 -5.40
CA ASP A 62 16.64 18.58 -6.67
C ASP A 62 18.15 18.89 -6.82
N GLY A 63 18.83 18.07 -7.60
CA GLY A 63 20.24 18.22 -7.90
C GLY A 63 21.19 17.80 -6.78
N LEU A 64 20.69 17.29 -5.66
CA LEU A 64 21.50 16.79 -4.54
C LEU A 64 21.22 15.30 -4.30
N VAL A 65 22.23 14.44 -4.50
CA VAL A 65 22.11 12.99 -4.28
C VAL A 65 23.33 12.46 -3.55
N ALA A 66 23.09 11.75 -2.44
CA ALA A 66 24.12 11.08 -1.65
C ALA A 66 24.06 9.57 -1.85
N HIS A 67 25.20 8.95 -2.15
CA HIS A 67 25.37 7.50 -2.15
C HIS A 67 26.09 7.09 -0.87
N VAL A 68 25.45 6.25 -0.06
CA VAL A 68 25.95 5.84 1.25
C VAL A 68 26.28 4.35 1.29
N ASP A 69 27.31 4.00 2.04
CA ASP A 69 27.63 2.65 2.48
C ASP A 69 27.03 2.46 3.88
N LEU A 70 25.95 1.69 3.96
CA LEU A 70 25.24 1.43 5.22
C LEU A 70 26.05 0.53 6.16
N THR A 71 26.86 -0.39 5.60
CA THR A 71 27.69 -1.31 6.41
C THR A 71 28.84 -0.58 7.08
N ASN A 72 29.57 0.25 6.32
CA ASN A 72 30.71 1.00 6.85
C ASN A 72 30.32 2.39 7.39
N ARG A 73 29.01 2.72 7.36
CA ARG A 73 28.43 4.00 7.78
C ARG A 73 29.14 5.22 7.20
N LYS A 74 29.32 5.23 5.88
CA LYS A 74 30.13 6.25 5.19
C LYS A 74 29.44 6.81 3.96
N LEU A 75 29.60 8.11 3.70
CA LEU A 75 29.29 8.71 2.41
C LEU A 75 30.33 8.31 1.35
N LEU A 76 29.89 7.63 0.30
CA LEU A 76 30.75 7.20 -0.81
C LEU A 76 30.88 8.28 -1.87
N LYS A 77 29.77 8.93 -2.21
CA LYS A 77 29.71 9.93 -3.28
C LYS A 77 28.59 10.92 -3.01
N LEU A 78 28.94 12.20 -3.09
CA LEU A 78 27.97 13.30 -3.14
C LEU A 78 27.90 13.84 -4.57
N VAL A 79 26.70 13.96 -5.11
CA VAL A 79 26.41 14.67 -6.36
C VAL A 79 25.65 15.93 -5.98
N ASP A 80 26.22 17.09 -6.30
CA ASP A 80 25.55 18.39 -6.18
C ASP A 80 25.67 19.10 -7.54
N THR A 81 24.53 19.37 -8.20
CA THR A 81 24.45 20.06 -9.50
C THR A 81 24.33 21.57 -9.37
N ASP A 82 24.44 22.10 -8.15
CA ASP A 82 24.24 23.51 -7.79
C ASP A 82 22.82 24.04 -8.00
N HIS A 83 21.84 23.18 -8.30
CA HIS A 83 20.43 23.58 -8.30
C HIS A 83 19.96 23.90 -6.88
N THR A 84 19.52 25.14 -6.63
CA THR A 84 19.19 25.60 -5.27
C THR A 84 17.71 25.89 -5.03
N HIS A 85 16.87 25.80 -6.05
CA HIS A 85 15.45 26.06 -5.88
C HIS A 85 14.78 24.88 -5.18
N ILE A 86 13.96 25.17 -4.18
CA ILE A 86 13.09 24.21 -3.49
C ILE A 86 11.66 24.76 -3.63
N PRO A 87 10.70 23.97 -4.14
CA PRO A 87 9.30 24.37 -4.14
C PRO A 87 8.81 24.61 -2.71
N MET A 88 8.20 25.77 -2.45
CA MET A 88 7.74 26.16 -1.11
C MET A 88 6.22 26.14 -0.95
N GLU A 89 5.48 25.80 -2.00
CA GLU A 89 4.03 25.61 -1.93
C GLU A 89 3.70 24.38 -1.08
N SER A 90 2.66 24.48 -0.25
CA SER A 90 2.29 23.38 0.64
C SER A 90 1.63 22.25 -0.14
N GLY A 91 2.18 21.04 -0.01
CA GLY A 91 1.55 19.79 -0.44
C GLY A 91 0.68 19.13 0.64
N ASP A 92 0.37 19.84 1.73
CA ASP A 92 -0.38 19.27 2.85
C ASP A 92 -1.87 19.05 2.50
N TYR A 93 -2.19 17.84 2.07
CA TYR A 93 -3.56 17.43 1.77
C TYR A 93 -4.46 17.30 3.01
N LEU A 94 -3.94 17.50 4.22
CA LEU A 94 -4.73 17.60 5.45
C LEU A 94 -5.05 19.06 5.81
N ASP A 95 -4.37 20.05 5.23
CA ASP A 95 -4.66 21.47 5.44
C ASP A 95 -5.91 21.89 4.64
N PRO A 96 -7.01 22.33 5.30
CA PRO A 96 -8.19 22.84 4.61
C PRO A 96 -7.92 24.02 3.66
N LYS A 97 -6.82 24.75 3.84
CA LYS A 97 -6.40 25.82 2.92
C LYS A 97 -5.93 25.26 1.57
N VAL A 98 -5.37 24.05 1.55
CA VAL A 98 -4.92 23.35 0.35
C VAL A 98 -6.10 22.61 -0.29
N THR A 99 -6.85 21.83 0.49
CA THR A 99 -7.97 21.02 -0.05
C THR A 99 -9.21 21.84 -0.40
N GLY A 100 -9.34 23.05 0.16
CA GLY A 100 -10.57 23.83 0.10
C GLY A 100 -11.72 23.19 0.87
N THR A 101 -12.95 23.65 0.60
CA THR A 101 -14.15 23.16 1.28
C THR A 101 -14.50 21.74 0.85
N MET A 102 -14.50 20.82 1.82
CA MET A 102 -14.93 19.44 1.61
C MET A 102 -16.37 19.35 1.08
N HIS A 103 -16.60 18.45 0.12
CA HIS A 103 -17.93 18.18 -0.39
C HIS A 103 -18.86 17.61 0.70
N ASN A 104 -20.07 18.15 0.81
CA ASN A 104 -21.09 17.71 1.77
C ASN A 104 -22.30 17.04 1.09
N CYS A 105 -22.22 16.76 -0.21
CA CYS A 105 -23.32 16.21 -1.00
C CYS A 105 -23.38 14.67 -1.01
N MET A 106 -22.34 14.00 -0.51
CA MET A 106 -22.28 12.55 -0.41
C MET A 106 -23.27 12.04 0.64
N LYS A 107 -24.23 11.21 0.21
CA LYS A 107 -25.20 10.60 1.13
C LYS A 107 -24.60 9.33 1.74
N PRO A 108 -24.87 9.04 3.03
CA PRO A 108 -24.38 7.81 3.65
C PRO A 108 -24.89 6.55 2.93
N GLN A 109 -24.01 5.57 2.77
CA GLN A 109 -24.36 4.23 2.30
C GLN A 109 -24.02 3.22 3.40
N HIS A 110 -25.00 2.38 3.77
CA HIS A 110 -24.83 1.37 4.82
C HIS A 110 -24.97 -0.03 4.22
N ILE A 111 -23.87 -0.78 4.20
CA ILE A 111 -23.85 -2.20 3.81
C ILE A 111 -23.84 -3.03 5.09
N LYS A 112 -24.79 -3.96 5.24
CA LYS A 112 -24.91 -4.84 6.42
C LYS A 112 -25.20 -6.27 6.01
N GLN A 113 -24.58 -7.24 6.69
CA GLN A 113 -24.93 -8.66 6.59
C GLN A 113 -25.39 -9.19 7.96
N PRO A 114 -26.72 -9.23 8.24
CA PRO A 114 -27.24 -9.64 9.54
C PRO A 114 -26.89 -11.07 9.97
N GLY A 115 -26.67 -11.96 9.00
CA GLY A 115 -26.26 -13.35 9.24
C GLY A 115 -24.74 -13.57 9.36
N GLY A 116 -23.94 -12.50 9.27
CA GLY A 116 -22.49 -12.59 9.16
C GLY A 116 -22.02 -12.99 7.75
N LEU A 117 -20.71 -13.18 7.60
CA LEU A 117 -20.10 -13.63 6.34
C LEU A 117 -20.38 -15.11 6.11
N THR A 118 -20.60 -15.49 4.84
CA THR A 118 -20.85 -16.90 4.46
C THR A 118 -19.55 -17.71 4.51
N LEU A 119 -18.42 -17.08 4.19
CA LEU A 119 -17.09 -17.65 4.37
C LEU A 119 -16.58 -17.45 5.81
N HIS A 120 -16.24 -18.54 6.49
CA HIS A 120 -15.72 -18.53 7.86
C HIS A 120 -14.20 -18.86 7.95
N ASP A 121 -13.55 -19.18 6.83
CA ASP A 121 -12.15 -19.66 6.77
C ASP A 121 -11.50 -19.35 5.40
N ILE A 122 -10.17 -19.26 5.33
CA ILE A 122 -9.36 -19.05 4.09
C ILE A 122 -9.33 -20.30 3.18
N SER A 123 -10.34 -21.15 3.30
CA SER A 123 -10.52 -22.35 2.49
C SER A 123 -11.94 -22.43 1.95
N SER A 124 -12.07 -22.77 0.67
CA SER A 124 -13.38 -23.06 0.06
C SER A 124 -13.62 -24.56 0.05
N SER A 125 -14.87 -24.98 0.30
CA SER A 125 -15.29 -26.37 0.12
C SER A 125 -15.91 -26.54 -1.26
N ASP A 126 -15.18 -27.17 -2.17
CA ASP A 126 -15.68 -27.56 -3.48
C ASP A 126 -16.10 -29.02 -3.44
N ARG A 127 -17.42 -29.28 -3.44
CA ARG A 127 -18.01 -30.63 -3.37
C ARG A 127 -17.45 -31.48 -2.21
N GLY A 128 -17.23 -30.86 -1.05
CA GLY A 128 -16.70 -31.52 0.15
C GLY A 128 -15.17 -31.59 0.22
N ARG A 129 -14.45 -31.09 -0.80
CA ARG A 129 -12.99 -30.96 -0.77
C ARG A 129 -12.59 -29.54 -0.38
N LYS A 130 -11.88 -29.40 0.73
CA LYS A 130 -11.24 -28.12 1.12
C LYS A 130 -10.13 -27.74 0.13
N ARG A 131 -10.19 -26.53 -0.42
CA ARG A 131 -9.13 -25.89 -1.21
C ARG A 131 -8.58 -24.70 -0.43
N LYS A 132 -7.26 -24.64 -0.24
CA LYS A 132 -6.60 -23.48 0.37
C LYS A 132 -6.57 -22.34 -0.64
N ILE A 133 -6.90 -21.13 -0.20
CA ILE A 133 -7.01 -19.96 -1.08
C ILE A 133 -5.76 -19.08 -1.02
N LEU A 134 -5.18 -18.88 0.18
CA LEU A 134 -4.01 -18.02 0.38
C LEU A 134 -2.98 -18.69 1.30
N ASN A 135 -1.69 -18.62 0.97
CA ASN A 135 -0.61 -19.19 1.80
C ASN A 135 0.29 -18.13 2.46
N ARG A 136 0.49 -16.95 1.86
CA ARG A 136 1.29 -15.84 2.41
C ARG A 136 0.97 -14.53 1.68
N ALA A 137 0.98 -13.40 2.40
CA ALA A 137 0.91 -12.04 1.87
C ALA A 137 1.83 -11.11 2.70
N SER A 138 2.25 -9.99 2.11
CA SER A 138 3.00 -8.90 2.77
C SER A 138 2.12 -7.65 2.78
N VAL A 139 2.07 -6.90 3.88
CA VAL A 139 0.86 -6.13 4.22
C VAL A 139 1.16 -4.90 5.09
N SER A 140 0.32 -3.87 5.02
CA SER A 140 0.26 -2.74 5.95
C SER A 140 -0.93 -2.85 6.92
N ALA A 141 -0.92 -2.05 8.00
CA ALA A 141 -2.03 -2.01 8.95
C ALA A 141 -3.20 -1.16 8.42
N GLU A 142 -4.43 -1.66 8.60
CA GLU A 142 -5.65 -1.04 8.05
C GLU A 142 -6.58 -0.49 9.13
N MET A 143 -7.32 0.58 8.79
CA MET A 143 -8.29 1.22 9.65
C MET A 143 -9.72 0.74 9.35
N VAL A 144 -10.36 0.17 10.37
CA VAL A 144 -11.72 -0.38 10.27
C VAL A 144 -12.73 0.70 9.88
N GLY A 145 -13.46 0.48 8.78
CA GLY A 145 -14.54 1.36 8.32
C GLY A 145 -14.10 2.53 7.44
N CYS A 146 -12.80 2.70 7.21
CA CYS A 146 -12.24 3.66 6.25
C CYS A 146 -11.79 2.94 4.98
N ASP A 147 -10.93 1.93 5.13
CA ASP A 147 -10.34 1.21 3.98
C ASP A 147 -11.31 0.19 3.37
N CYS A 148 -12.31 -0.26 4.15
CA CYS A 148 -13.26 -1.32 3.79
C CYS A 148 -14.67 -1.04 4.32
N LEU A 149 -15.70 -1.25 3.49
CA LEU A 149 -17.11 -1.06 3.86
C LEU A 149 -17.89 -2.38 3.87
N GLY A 150 -18.64 -2.63 4.95
CA GLY A 150 -19.52 -3.81 5.07
C GLY A 150 -19.21 -4.64 6.30
N SER A 151 -19.53 -5.94 6.24
CA SER A 151 -19.14 -6.91 7.27
C SER A 151 -17.78 -7.48 6.89
N ILE A 152 -16.75 -7.12 7.65
CA ILE A 152 -15.35 -7.42 7.31
C ILE A 152 -14.74 -8.35 8.37
N HIS A 153 -13.97 -9.34 7.91
CA HIS A 153 -13.07 -10.13 8.75
C HIS A 153 -11.64 -9.66 8.53
N TYR A 154 -10.96 -9.30 9.63
CA TYR A 154 -9.56 -8.88 9.61
C TYR A 154 -8.66 -10.01 10.10
N LEU A 155 -7.48 -10.10 9.51
CA LEU A 155 -6.41 -10.99 9.93
C LEU A 155 -5.16 -10.16 10.24
N ASP A 156 -4.53 -10.45 11.36
CA ASP A 156 -3.21 -9.92 11.69
C ASP A 156 -2.14 -10.67 10.90
N ALA A 157 -1.04 -9.98 10.61
CA ALA A 157 0.18 -10.62 10.09
C ALA A 157 1.31 -10.47 11.10
N THR A 158 2.07 -11.54 11.33
CA THR A 158 3.32 -11.48 12.09
C THR A 158 4.47 -11.55 11.11
N VAL A 159 5.29 -10.50 11.11
CA VAL A 159 6.55 -10.42 10.36
C VAL A 159 7.72 -10.45 11.34
N VAL A 160 8.94 -10.49 10.83
CA VAL A 160 10.15 -10.32 11.64
C VAL A 160 10.65 -8.89 11.46
N ASP A 161 11.10 -8.26 12.54
CA ASP A 161 11.78 -6.97 12.46
C ASP A 161 13.29 -7.15 12.23
N ASP A 162 14.01 -6.02 12.17
CA ASP A 162 15.44 -5.96 11.91
C ASP A 162 16.30 -6.61 13.02
N PHE A 163 15.70 -6.91 14.18
CA PHE A 163 16.36 -7.50 15.35
C PHE A 163 15.94 -8.96 15.58
N TYR A 164 15.31 -9.59 14.58
CA TYR A 164 14.81 -10.97 14.64
C TYR A 164 13.64 -11.16 15.62
N GLU A 165 12.99 -10.08 16.04
CA GLU A 165 11.84 -10.14 16.93
C GLU A 165 10.53 -10.17 16.13
N PRO A 166 9.49 -10.87 16.61
CA PRO A 166 8.20 -10.93 15.94
C PRO A 166 7.46 -9.59 16.06
N PHE A 167 7.13 -8.98 14.93
CA PHE A 167 6.34 -7.76 14.84
C PHE A 167 4.94 -8.06 14.30
N VAL A 168 3.90 -7.68 15.03
CA VAL A 168 2.50 -7.93 14.64
C VAL A 168 1.89 -6.70 13.99
N ILE A 169 1.57 -6.81 12.72
CA ILE A 169 0.78 -5.85 11.96
C ILE A 169 -0.69 -6.18 12.17
N LYS A 170 -1.40 -5.31 12.88
CA LYS A 170 -2.83 -5.48 13.15
C LYS A 170 -3.66 -5.21 11.90
N ASN A 171 -4.73 -5.99 11.73
CA ASN A 171 -5.70 -5.83 10.63
C ASN A 171 -5.06 -5.82 9.23
N ALA A 172 -3.99 -6.58 9.04
CA ALA A 172 -3.13 -6.45 7.88
C ALA A 172 -3.73 -7.03 6.59
N THR A 173 -4.66 -7.96 6.73
CA THR A 173 -5.48 -8.45 5.61
C THR A 173 -6.94 -8.33 5.99
N PHE A 174 -7.77 -7.97 5.03
CA PHE A 174 -9.21 -7.93 5.19
C PHE A 174 -9.90 -8.82 4.17
N MET A 175 -11.02 -9.39 4.61
CA MET A 175 -11.82 -10.32 3.84
C MET A 175 -13.29 -9.96 3.99
N TYR A 176 -14.01 -9.94 2.88
CA TYR A 176 -15.44 -9.67 2.89
C TYR A 176 -16.14 -10.21 1.65
N GLU A 177 -17.46 -10.23 1.70
CA GLU A 177 -18.31 -10.60 0.57
C GLU A 177 -19.04 -9.35 0.08
N GLU A 178 -19.10 -9.20 -1.24
CA GLU A 178 -19.88 -8.13 -1.84
C GLU A 178 -20.77 -8.64 -2.97
N ASP A 179 -21.90 -7.97 -3.15
CA ASP A 179 -22.78 -8.19 -4.29
C ASP A 179 -22.10 -7.71 -5.57
N PHE A 180 -22.14 -8.55 -6.61
CA PHE A 180 -21.56 -8.24 -7.91
C PHE A 180 -22.60 -8.35 -9.02
N GLY A 181 -23.82 -7.87 -8.76
CA GLY A 181 -24.88 -7.78 -9.75
C GLY A 181 -25.52 -9.13 -10.10
N THR A 182 -25.73 -9.37 -11.39
CA THR A 182 -26.46 -10.57 -11.88
C THR A 182 -25.47 -11.68 -12.23
N LEU A 183 -25.62 -12.85 -11.61
CA LEU A 183 -24.87 -14.05 -11.99
C LEU A 183 -25.45 -14.65 -13.27
N TRP A 184 -26.75 -14.95 -13.24
CA TRP A 184 -27.47 -15.42 -14.42
C TRP A 184 -28.94 -15.04 -14.34
N LYS A 185 -29.56 -14.85 -15.51
CA LYS A 185 -30.98 -14.55 -15.65
C LYS A 185 -31.51 -15.24 -16.90
N HIS A 186 -32.68 -15.86 -16.77
CA HIS A 186 -33.40 -16.44 -17.89
C HIS A 186 -34.89 -16.09 -17.79
N THR A 187 -35.52 -15.85 -18.94
CA THR A 187 -36.96 -15.64 -19.04
C THR A 187 -37.48 -16.53 -20.15
N ASP A 188 -38.32 -17.50 -19.79
CA ASP A 188 -39.01 -18.37 -20.72
C ASP A 188 -40.38 -17.77 -21.03
N VAL A 189 -40.45 -17.11 -22.18
CA VAL A 189 -41.67 -16.49 -22.70
C VAL A 189 -42.62 -17.48 -23.37
N LEU A 190 -42.16 -18.71 -23.64
CA LEU A 190 -42.94 -19.76 -24.28
C LEU A 190 -43.64 -20.68 -23.27
N ALA A 191 -43.16 -20.71 -22.01
CA ALA A 191 -43.86 -21.37 -20.92
C ALA A 191 -45.28 -20.82 -20.73
N SER A 192 -46.20 -21.67 -20.27
CA SER A 192 -47.57 -21.29 -19.92
C SER A 192 -47.86 -21.66 -18.46
N PRO A 193 -47.82 -20.69 -17.52
CA PRO A 193 -47.56 -19.25 -17.73
C PRO A 193 -46.07 -18.93 -18.03
N PRO A 194 -45.75 -17.76 -18.61
CA PRO A 194 -44.37 -17.32 -18.78
C PRO A 194 -43.62 -17.34 -17.45
N THR A 195 -42.37 -17.78 -17.47
CA THR A 195 -41.55 -17.91 -16.26
C THR A 195 -40.27 -17.10 -16.36
N GLY A 196 -39.77 -16.64 -15.21
CA GLY A 196 -38.53 -15.90 -15.13
C GLY A 196 -37.72 -16.32 -13.91
N THR A 197 -36.42 -16.45 -14.08
CA THR A 197 -35.47 -16.78 -13.01
C THR A 197 -34.26 -15.86 -13.09
N MET A 198 -33.79 -15.42 -11.93
CA MET A 198 -32.60 -14.60 -11.78
C MET A 198 -31.87 -15.05 -10.53
N ARG A 199 -30.54 -15.08 -10.59
CA ARG A 199 -29.65 -15.25 -9.44
C ARG A 199 -28.63 -14.13 -9.42
N ARG A 200 -28.38 -13.61 -8.23
CA ARG A 200 -27.36 -12.58 -8.01
C ARG A 200 -25.99 -13.22 -7.93
N GLN A 201 -24.98 -12.47 -8.35
CA GLN A 201 -23.59 -12.82 -8.18
C GLN A 201 -23.10 -12.21 -6.87
N HIS A 202 -22.25 -12.95 -6.19
CA HIS A 202 -21.48 -12.46 -5.06
C HIS A 202 -20.02 -12.75 -5.35
N ARG A 203 -19.12 -11.87 -4.90
CA ARG A 203 -17.69 -12.15 -4.91
C ARG A 203 -17.13 -12.07 -3.50
N PHE A 204 -16.24 -12.99 -3.19
CA PHE A 204 -15.42 -12.97 -2.00
C PHE A 204 -14.12 -12.24 -2.32
N VAL A 205 -13.77 -11.29 -1.47
CA VAL A 205 -12.61 -10.41 -1.63
C VAL A 205 -11.61 -10.72 -0.53
N VAL A 206 -10.35 -10.94 -0.90
CA VAL A 206 -9.21 -10.94 0.02
C VAL A 206 -8.29 -9.82 -0.42
N SER A 207 -7.94 -8.92 0.48
CA SER A 207 -7.13 -7.77 0.11
C SER A 207 -6.28 -7.25 1.26
N PHE A 208 -5.25 -6.50 0.87
CA PHE A 208 -4.35 -5.75 1.76
C PHE A 208 -3.80 -4.54 1.01
N PHE A 209 -3.33 -3.54 1.75
CA PHE A 209 -2.49 -2.49 1.18
C PHE A 209 -1.02 -2.66 1.55
N VAL A 210 -0.16 -1.99 0.79
CA VAL A 210 1.27 -1.83 1.08
C VAL A 210 1.64 -0.39 0.80
N THR A 211 2.43 0.21 1.69
CA THR A 211 3.04 1.53 1.46
C THR A 211 4.54 1.36 1.27
N VAL A 212 5.07 1.90 0.18
CA VAL A 212 6.51 1.93 -0.12
C VAL A 212 6.88 3.35 -0.49
N GLY A 213 7.54 4.07 0.43
CA GLY A 213 7.83 5.49 0.24
C GLY A 213 6.55 6.30 -0.01
N ASN A 214 6.51 7.02 -1.14
CA ASN A 214 5.37 7.82 -1.59
C ASN A 214 4.25 7.01 -2.26
N TYR A 215 4.45 5.71 -2.48
CA TYR A 215 3.46 4.86 -3.13
C TYR A 215 2.64 4.10 -2.10
N ARG A 216 1.34 4.00 -2.39
CA ARG A 216 0.45 3.00 -1.79
C ARG A 216 0.04 2.01 -2.87
N TYR A 217 -0.23 0.77 -2.52
CA TYR A 217 -0.76 -0.24 -3.44
C TYR A 217 -1.83 -1.04 -2.73
N GLY A 218 -3.01 -1.15 -3.32
CA GLY A 218 -4.05 -2.09 -2.90
C GLY A 218 -4.06 -3.30 -3.81
N PHE A 219 -3.96 -4.49 -3.22
CA PHE A 219 -4.00 -5.77 -3.93
C PHE A 219 -5.28 -6.52 -3.59
N TYR A 220 -6.08 -6.84 -4.59
CA TYR A 220 -7.39 -7.47 -4.41
C TYR A 220 -7.45 -8.80 -5.16
N TRP A 221 -7.72 -9.87 -4.43
CA TRP A 221 -8.10 -11.15 -5.00
C TRP A 221 -9.60 -11.32 -4.93
N TYR A 222 -10.22 -11.55 -6.08
CA TYR A 222 -11.66 -11.76 -6.21
C TYR A 222 -11.96 -13.22 -6.55
N PHE A 223 -12.92 -13.80 -5.84
CA PHE A 223 -13.41 -15.15 -6.08
C PHE A 223 -14.92 -15.13 -6.33
N TYR A 224 -15.36 -15.64 -7.47
CA TYR A 224 -16.73 -15.53 -7.95
C TYR A 224 -17.49 -16.87 -7.82
N LEU A 225 -18.84 -16.83 -7.70
CA LEU A 225 -19.64 -18.06 -7.60
C LEU A 225 -19.61 -18.94 -8.85
N ASP A 226 -19.23 -18.38 -10.00
CA ASP A 226 -19.06 -19.11 -11.26
C ASP A 226 -17.68 -19.77 -11.40
N GLY A 227 -16.84 -19.67 -10.35
CA GLY A 227 -15.53 -20.30 -10.28
C GLY A 227 -14.40 -19.47 -10.91
N ARG A 228 -14.67 -18.25 -11.36
CA ARG A 228 -13.61 -17.32 -11.77
C ARG A 228 -12.82 -16.82 -10.56
N ASP A 229 -11.55 -16.55 -10.81
CA ASP A 229 -10.64 -15.82 -9.94
C ASP A 229 -9.97 -14.68 -10.71
N GLU A 230 -9.72 -13.57 -10.02
CA GLU A 230 -9.14 -12.36 -10.59
C GLU A 230 -8.22 -11.69 -9.57
N LEU A 231 -7.13 -11.09 -10.05
CA LEU A 231 -6.25 -10.23 -9.29
C LEU A 231 -6.30 -8.83 -9.88
N ASP A 232 -6.61 -7.86 -9.03
CA ASP A 232 -6.56 -6.44 -9.36
C ASP A 232 -5.53 -5.71 -8.48
N CYS A 233 -4.82 -4.77 -9.09
CA CYS A 233 -3.81 -3.90 -8.49
C CYS A 233 -4.08 -2.48 -8.97
N GLY A 234 -4.71 -1.62 -8.14
CA GLY A 234 -5.21 -0.34 -8.66
C GLY A 234 -5.26 0.84 -7.70
N HIS A 235 -5.17 0.63 -6.38
CA HIS A 235 -5.31 1.74 -5.42
C HIS A 235 -3.95 2.25 -4.95
N GLY A 236 -3.22 2.90 -5.86
CA GLY A 236 -2.05 3.67 -5.50
C GLY A 236 -2.26 5.15 -5.67
N TYR A 237 -2.31 5.87 -4.55
CA TYR A 237 -2.00 7.28 -4.56
C TYR A 237 -0.49 7.40 -4.75
N GLN A 238 -0.08 7.99 -5.87
CA GLN A 238 1.19 8.69 -5.93
C GLN A 238 0.96 10.01 -5.18
N MET A 239 1.70 10.27 -4.11
CA MET A 239 1.83 11.64 -3.63
C MET A 239 2.48 12.41 -4.78
N ASP A 240 1.67 13.24 -5.44
CA ASP A 240 2.11 14.06 -6.56
C ASP A 240 3.13 15.05 -6.02
N CYS A 241 4.39 14.88 -6.41
CA CYS A 241 5.41 15.89 -6.21
C CYS A 241 4.99 17.05 -7.10
N GLY A 242 4.40 18.10 -6.53
CA GLY A 242 3.70 19.17 -7.26
C GLY A 242 4.30 19.49 -8.63
N HIS A 243 3.38 19.57 -9.60
CA HIS A 243 3.53 19.77 -11.05
C HIS A 243 3.74 18.51 -11.91
N ASP A 244 2.78 18.32 -12.83
CA ASP A 244 2.91 17.67 -14.14
C ASP A 244 4.33 17.82 -14.70
N TYR A 245 5.20 16.85 -14.43
CA TYR A 245 6.24 16.51 -15.39
C TYR A 245 5.64 15.42 -16.28
N GLN A 246 4.93 15.89 -17.32
CA GLN A 246 4.74 15.07 -18.50
C GLN A 246 6.11 14.51 -18.89
N MET A 247 6.26 13.19 -18.80
CA MET A 247 7.28 12.49 -19.58
C MET A 247 6.84 12.62 -21.03
N ASP A 248 7.21 13.75 -21.65
CA ASP A 248 7.14 13.90 -23.09
C ASP A 248 8.20 12.97 -23.71
N ASP A 249 7.74 12.04 -24.54
CA ASP A 249 8.56 11.30 -25.51
C ASP A 249 9.19 12.25 -26.56
#